data_AF-A0A285VXW2-F1
#
_entry.id   AF-A0A285VXW2-F1
#
_cell.length_a   1.000
_cell.length_b   1.000
_cell.length_c   1.000
_cell.angle_alpha   90.00
_cell.angle_beta   90.00
_cell.angle_gamma   90.00
#
_symmetry.space_group_name_H-M   'P 1'
#
loop_
_entity.id
_entity.type
_entity.pdbx_description
1 polymer ?
#
loop_
_entity_poly.entity_id
_entity_poly.type
_entity_poly.pdbx_seq_one_letter_code
_entity_poly.pdbx_strand_id
1 'polypeptide(L)'
;MAVGGELATLRDLHRTLDTSAQDITRIAGDVDRSLGSAVWTGTNSEKFRDAWSTFKPTLTPKLVEALNEAKEDIRTQHNNLAAATGEADRI
;
A
#
# COMPACT_ATOMS: atom_id res chain seq x y z
N MET A 1 -18.31 -23.45 -8.10
CA MET A 1 -17.55 -22.18 -8.17
C MET A 1 -16.18 -22.53 -8.69
N ALA A 2 -15.76 -21.92 -9.80
CA ALA A 2 -14.53 -22.28 -10.48
C ALA A 2 -13.34 -21.68 -9.72
N VAL A 3 -12.36 -22.50 -9.35
CA VAL A 3 -11.11 -22.11 -8.68
C VAL A 3 -10.44 -20.92 -9.37
N GLY A 4 -10.50 -20.84 -10.71
CA GLY A 4 -9.98 -19.69 -11.45
C GLY A 4 -10.63 -18.35 -11.10
N GLY A 5 -11.87 -18.33 -10.62
CA GLY A 5 -12.51 -17.11 -10.12
C GLY A 5 -11.94 -16.65 -8.78
N GLU A 6 -11.63 -17.58 -7.88
CA GLU A 6 -11.02 -17.30 -6.58
C GLU A 6 -9.57 -16.82 -6.73
N LEU A 7 -8.79 -17.48 -7.60
CA LEU A 7 -7.44 -17.03 -7.99
C LEU A 7 -7.47 -15.62 -8.57
N ALA A 8 -8.40 -15.32 -9.47
CA ALA A 8 -8.56 -13.97 -10.01
C ALA A 8 -8.83 -12.92 -8.93
N THR A 9 -9.71 -13.22 -7.96
CA THR A 9 -9.98 -12.29 -6.85
C THR A 9 -8.77 -12.05 -5.95
N LEU A 10 -7.98 -13.10 -5.66
CA LEU A 10 -6.76 -12.98 -4.87
C LEU A 10 -5.69 -12.16 -5.60
N ARG A 11 -5.52 -12.36 -6.92
CA ARG A 11 -4.63 -11.54 -7.75
C ARG A 11 -5.03 -10.07 -7.76
N ASP A 12 -6.31 -9.78 -7.92
CA ASP A 12 -6.81 -8.40 -7.96
C ASP A 12 -6.62 -7.70 -6.60
N LEU A 13 -6.83 -8.43 -5.50
CA LEU A 13 -6.56 -7.94 -4.16
C LEU A 13 -5.06 -7.67 -3.95
N HIS A 14 -4.19 -8.62 -4.31
CA HIS A 14 -2.73 -8.45 -4.27
C HIS A 14 -2.29 -7.17 -5.00
N ARG A 15 -2.77 -6.98 -6.23
CA ARG A 15 -2.45 -5.80 -7.04
C ARG A 15 -2.95 -4.51 -6.39
N THR A 16 -4.13 -4.54 -5.79
CA THR A 16 -4.73 -3.38 -5.12
C THR A 16 -3.89 -2.95 -3.92
N LEU A 17 -3.46 -3.91 -3.08
CA LEU A 17 -2.63 -3.63 -1.91
C LEU A 17 -1.24 -3.12 -2.32
N ASP A 18 -0.63 -3.72 -3.34
CA ASP A 18 0.68 -3.28 -3.86
C ASP A 18 0.62 -1.85 -4.41
N THR A 19 -0.38 -1.57 -5.25
CA THR A 19 -0.59 -0.22 -5.82
C THR A 19 -0.84 0.80 -4.71
N SER A 20 -1.65 0.46 -3.71
CA SER A 20 -1.96 1.35 -2.59
C SER A 20 -0.70 1.67 -1.76
N ALA A 21 0.15 0.68 -1.50
CA ALA A 21 1.40 0.88 -0.76
C ALA A 21 2.37 1.82 -1.50
N GLN A 22 2.46 1.66 -2.82
CA GLN A 22 3.27 2.54 -3.68
C GLN A 22 2.72 3.96 -3.71
N ASP A 23 1.41 4.11 -3.85
CA ASP A 23 0.74 5.41 -3.88
C ASP A 23 0.87 6.16 -2.56
N ILE A 24 0.73 5.48 -1.41
CA ILE A 24 0.93 6.09 -0.09
C ILE A 24 2.36 6.59 0.05
N THR A 25 3.36 5.77 -0.31
CA THR A 25 4.77 6.16 -0.27
C THR A 25 5.03 7.38 -1.15
N ARG A 26 4.50 7.37 -2.38
CA ARG A 26 4.63 8.47 -3.35
C ARG A 26 4.01 9.76 -2.82
N ILE A 27 2.74 9.72 -2.42
CA ILE A 27 2.01 10.90 -1.90
C ILE A 27 2.73 11.46 -0.67
N ALA A 28 3.14 10.60 0.27
CA ALA A 28 3.86 11.05 1.46
C ALA A 28 5.19 11.73 1.10
N GLY A 29 5.94 11.17 0.14
CA GLY A 29 7.17 11.76 -0.35
C GLY A 29 6.97 13.09 -1.10
N ASP A 30 5.92 13.20 -1.90
CA ASP A 30 5.60 14.42 -2.66
C ASP A 30 5.19 15.57 -1.73
N VAL A 31 4.41 15.27 -0.68
CA VAL A 31 4.08 16.24 0.37
C VAL A 31 5.34 16.69 1.10
N ASP A 32 6.22 15.77 1.50
CA ASP A 32 7.45 16.08 2.22
C ASP A 32 8.38 16.98 1.40
N ARG A 33 8.59 16.64 0.12
CA ARG A 33 9.37 17.45 -0.82
C ARG A 33 8.78 18.84 -1.00
N SER A 34 7.47 18.92 -1.17
CA SER A 34 6.77 20.20 -1.34
C SER A 34 6.90 21.08 -0.10
N LEU A 35 6.69 20.52 1.10
CA LEU A 35 6.85 21.22 2.38
C LEU A 35 8.28 21.72 2.60
N GLY A 36 9.29 20.93 2.22
CA GLY A 36 10.70 21.30 2.34
C GLY A 36 11.15 22.38 1.35
N SER A 37 10.47 22.50 0.20
CA SER A 37 10.80 23.48 -0.85
C SER A 37 10.01 24.80 -0.74
N ALA A 38 8.86 24.80 -0.06
CA ALA A 38 7.96 25.94 0.00
C ALA A 38 8.27 26.88 1.18
N VAL A 39 8.38 28.18 0.90
CA VAL A 39 8.37 29.23 1.94
C VAL A 39 6.93 29.52 2.35
N TRP A 40 6.35 28.59 3.12
CA TRP A 40 5.00 28.71 3.67
C TRP A 40 5.04 28.93 5.18
N THR A 41 4.67 30.12 5.63
CA THR A 41 4.76 30.55 7.04
C THR A 41 3.39 30.95 7.61
N GLY A 42 3.31 31.06 8.94
CA GLY A 42 2.11 31.45 9.67
C GLY A 42 1.34 30.28 10.28
N THR A 43 0.34 30.59 11.09
CA THR A 43 -0.36 29.64 11.98
C THR A 43 -0.92 28.41 11.26
N ASN A 44 -1.48 28.56 10.05
CA ASN A 44 -2.02 27.42 9.31
C ASN A 44 -0.92 26.46 8.81
N SER A 45 0.25 27.01 8.49
CA SER A 45 1.39 26.22 8.04
C SER A 45 2.00 25.41 9.18
N GLU A 46 2.02 25.96 10.40
CA GLU A 46 2.44 25.25 11.62
C GLU A 46 1.46 24.13 11.96
N LYS A 47 0.15 24.44 12.01
CA LYS A 47 -0.91 23.45 12.25
C LYS A 47 -0.83 22.27 11.28
N PHE A 48 -0.61 22.54 9.99
CA PHE A 48 -0.48 21.47 9.00
C PHE A 48 0.79 20.65 9.22
N ARG A 49 1.95 21.29 9.45
CA ARG A 49 3.22 20.57 9.70
C ARG A 49 3.15 19.70 10.96
N ASP A 50 2.46 20.15 12.00
CA ASP A 50 2.25 19.37 13.23
C ASP A 50 1.33 18.16 12.98
N ALA A 51 0.22 18.37 12.27
CA ALA A 51 -0.66 17.27 11.87
C ALA A 51 0.08 16.26 10.98
N TRP A 52 0.89 16.75 10.03
CA TRP A 52 1.67 15.93 9.12
C TRP A 52 2.76 15.13 9.83
N SER A 53 3.48 15.73 10.78
CA SER A 53 4.50 15.02 11.56
C SER A 53 3.91 13.88 12.41
N THR A 54 2.67 14.03 12.85
CA THR A 54 1.92 13.01 13.59
C THR A 54 1.38 11.91 12.68
N PHE A 55 0.87 12.27 11.49
CA PHE A 55 0.21 11.34 10.58
C PHE A 55 1.17 10.60 9.64
N LYS A 56 2.25 11.25 9.20
CA LYS A 56 3.23 10.63 8.30
C LYS A 56 3.76 9.28 8.82
N PRO A 57 4.12 9.11 10.11
CA PRO A 57 4.55 7.81 10.64
C PRO A 57 3.49 6.70 10.59
N THR A 58 2.19 7.06 10.57
CA THR A 58 1.10 6.06 10.43
C THR A 58 0.94 5.63 8.98
N LEU A 59 1.17 6.53 8.03
CA LEU A 59 1.22 6.20 6.60
C LEU A 59 2.49 5.42 6.25
N THR A 60 3.64 5.98 6.57
CA THR A 60 4.98 5.47 6.25
C THR A 60 5.84 5.49 7.52
N PRO A 61 6.30 4.35 8.04
CA PRO A 61 6.26 3.03 7.40
C PRO A 61 5.03 2.18 7.73
N LYS A 62 4.26 2.48 8.79
CA LYS A 62 3.30 1.53 9.40
C LYS A 62 2.25 0.94 8.43
N LEU A 63 1.48 1.78 7.74
CA LEU A 63 0.45 1.29 6.82
C LEU A 63 1.07 0.63 5.59
N VAL A 64 2.16 1.18 5.07
CA VAL A 64 2.90 0.59 3.94
C VAL A 64 3.45 -0.80 4.29
N GLU A 65 4.00 -1.00 5.49
CA GLU A 65 4.43 -2.30 5.99
C GLU A 65 3.26 -3.28 6.07
N ALA A 66 2.14 -2.89 6.70
CA ALA A 66 0.95 -3.74 6.81
C ALA A 66 0.39 -4.15 5.43
N LEU A 67 0.38 -3.23 4.46
CA LEU A 67 -0.04 -3.53 3.09
C LEU A 67 0.92 -4.50 2.39
N ASN A 68 2.23 -4.35 2.61
CA ASN A 68 3.24 -5.24 2.06
C ASN A 68 3.20 -6.63 2.73
N GLU A 69 2.94 -6.73 4.02
CA GLU A 69 2.75 -8.02 4.69
C GLU A 69 1.51 -8.74 4.18
N ALA A 70 0.39 -8.02 4.07
CA ALA A 70 -0.86 -8.58 3.57
C ALA A 70 -0.76 -9.05 2.11
N LYS A 71 -0.08 -8.30 1.23
CA LYS A 71 0.09 -8.74 -0.17
C LYS A 71 0.93 -10.02 -0.27
N GLU A 72 2.01 -10.16 0.50
CA GLU A 72 2.83 -11.37 0.47
C GLU A 72 2.08 -12.60 1.01
N ASP A 73 1.21 -12.41 2.01
CA ASP A 73 0.30 -13.45 2.48
C ASP A 73 -0.68 -13.88 1.38
N ILE A 74 -1.34 -12.92 0.72
CA ILE A 74 -2.26 -13.19 -0.40
C ILE A 74 -1.55 -13.91 -1.54
N ARG A 75 -0.32 -13.50 -1.87
CA ARG A 75 0.50 -14.17 -2.87
C ARG A 75 0.76 -15.62 -2.51
N THR A 76 1.11 -15.87 -1.25
CA THR A 76 1.32 -17.22 -0.72
C THR A 76 0.04 -18.05 -0.84
N GLN A 77 -1.10 -17.50 -0.43
CA GLN A 77 -2.41 -18.17 -0.53
C GLN A 77 -2.80 -18.47 -1.98
N HIS A 78 -2.64 -17.50 -2.89
CA HIS A 78 -2.91 -17.67 -4.32
C HIS A 78 -2.07 -18.81 -4.91
N ASN A 79 -0.76 -18.81 -4.65
CA ASN A 79 0.14 -19.83 -5.19
C ASN A 79 -0.11 -21.22 -4.61
N ASN A 80 -0.47 -21.30 -3.33
CA ASN A 80 -0.86 -22.57 -2.70
C ASN A 80 -2.18 -23.10 -3.29
N LEU A 81 -3.16 -22.24 -3.50
CA LEU A 81 -4.44 -22.62 -4.11
C LEU A 81 -4.23 -23.10 -5.55
N ALA A 82 -3.44 -22.39 -6.35
CA ALA A 82 -3.13 -22.78 -7.73
C ALA A 82 -2.41 -24.14 -7.76
N ALA A 83 -1.43 -24.35 -6.88
CA ALA A 83 -0.72 -25.63 -6.78
C ALA A 83 -1.64 -26.79 -6.36
N ALA A 84 -2.53 -26.57 -5.39
CA ALA A 84 -3.46 -27.59 -4.88
C ALA A 84 -4.51 -28.01 -5.92
N THR A 85 -4.81 -27.13 -6.87
CA THR A 85 -5.88 -27.30 -7.87
C THR A 85 -5.36 -27.63 -9.26
N GLY A 86 -4.03 -27.63 -9.45
CA GLY A 86 -3.39 -27.90 -10.74
C GLY A 86 -3.42 -26.73 -11.72
N GLU A 87 -3.84 -25.55 -11.27
CA GLU A 87 -3.84 -24.32 -12.06
C GLU A 87 -2.41 -23.77 -12.23
N ALA A 88 -2.11 -23.23 -13.40
CA ALA A 88 -0.80 -22.63 -13.71
C ALA A 88 -0.69 -21.15 -13.32
N ASP A 89 -1.82 -20.50 -12.99
CA ASP A 89 -1.88 -19.08 -12.63
C ASP A 89 -1.21 -18.85 -11.28
N ARG A 90 -0.08 -18.13 -11.28
CA ARG A 90 0.74 -17.83 -10.08
C ARG A 90 1.17 -16.37 -10.11
N ILE A 91 1.25 -15.77 -8.92
CA ILE A 91 1.66 -14.36 -8.72
C ILE A 91 2.88 -14.22 -7.81
#